data_AF-A0A972HZG8-F1
#
_entry.id   AF-A0A972HZG8-F1
#
_cell.length_a   1.000
_cell.length_b   1.000
_cell.length_c   1.000
_cell.angle_alpha   90.00
_cell.angle_beta   90.00
_cell.angle_gamma   90.00
#
_symmetry.space_group_name_H-M   'P 1'
#
loop_
_entity.id
_entity.type
_entity.pdbx_description
1 polymer ?
#
loop_
_entity_poly.entity_id
_entity_poly.type
_entity_poly.pdbx_seq_one_letter_code
_entity_poly.pdbx_strand_id
1 'polypeptide(L)'
;MRHLYGDKTFLRVLDEAEFWKRQEAEHNVVIRNIVPGLEDEYVRQLQNWEQAFSQTQAAAERYMEAVIRSGSRISPYLHREIMGFINFCICQSQEFVQFLNLISSGSAAIRDNPVAPMVIDHIRRESEYFTGIAIVITQMEQGK
;
A
#
# COMPACT_ATOMS: atom_id res chain seq x y z
N MET A 1 8.61 10.43 -3.43
CA MET A 1 10.04 10.58 -3.78
C MET A 1 10.23 10.21 -5.25
N ARG A 2 11.23 10.77 -5.96
CA ARG A 2 11.62 10.31 -7.31
C ARG A 2 13.10 9.97 -7.26
N HIS A 3 13.42 8.69 -7.17
CA HIS A 3 14.75 8.18 -7.50
C HIS A 3 14.73 7.76 -8.98
N LEU A 4 15.59 8.38 -9.78
CA LEU A 4 15.74 8.08 -11.21
C LEU A 4 16.45 6.72 -11.35
N TYR A 5 15.68 5.64 -11.36
CA TYR A 5 16.20 4.27 -11.40
C TYR A 5 16.51 3.74 -12.81
N GLY A 6 16.73 4.57 -13.85
CA GLY A 6 17.11 4.08 -15.19
C GLY A 6 16.29 2.85 -15.66
N ASP A 7 16.97 1.80 -16.15
CA ASP A 7 16.36 0.53 -16.59
C ASP A 7 15.97 -0.43 -15.43
N LYS A 8 16.05 -0.02 -14.16
CA LYS A 8 15.82 -0.89 -12.99
C LYS A 8 14.35 -0.86 -12.54
N THR A 9 13.47 -1.33 -13.41
CA THR A 9 12.02 -1.28 -13.17
C THR A 9 11.57 -2.05 -11.91
N PHE A 10 12.18 -3.20 -11.62
CA PHE A 10 11.85 -3.99 -10.43
C PHE A 10 12.18 -3.28 -9.12
N LEU A 11 13.37 -2.68 -9.01
CA LEU A 11 13.74 -1.96 -7.80
C LEU A 11 12.85 -0.73 -7.61
N ARG A 12 12.48 -0.06 -8.70
CA ARG A 12 11.55 1.07 -8.63
C ARG A 12 10.18 0.67 -8.11
N VAL A 13 9.57 -0.41 -8.62
CA VAL A 13 8.23 -0.80 -8.18
C VAL A 13 8.22 -1.36 -6.76
N LEU A 14 9.30 -2.01 -6.34
CA LEU A 14 9.46 -2.49 -4.97
C LEU A 14 9.69 -1.34 -3.97
N ASP A 15 10.44 -0.31 -4.37
CA ASP A 15 10.65 0.92 -3.57
C ASP A 15 9.33 1.68 -3.38
N GLU A 16 8.53 1.83 -4.45
CA GLU A 16 7.18 2.39 -4.33
C GLU A 16 6.29 1.52 -3.43
N ALA A 17 6.35 0.18 -3.56
CA ALA A 17 5.58 -0.71 -2.70
C ALA A 17 5.98 -0.55 -1.22
N GLU A 18 7.28 -0.57 -0.88
CA GLU A 18 7.74 -0.35 0.50
C GLU A 18 7.21 0.97 1.06
N PHE A 19 7.42 2.06 0.32
CA PHE A 19 7.03 3.40 0.73
C PHE A 19 5.53 3.48 1.01
N TRP A 20 4.70 3.03 0.07
CA TRP A 20 3.25 3.16 0.18
C TRP A 20 2.65 2.19 1.19
N LYS A 21 3.19 0.98 1.35
CA LYS A 21 2.74 0.08 2.42
C LYS A 21 3.05 0.66 3.80
N ARG A 22 4.17 1.37 3.98
CA ARG A 22 4.43 2.11 5.22
C ARG A 22 3.39 3.21 5.45
N GLN A 23 3.12 4.04 4.44
CA GLN A 23 2.11 5.10 4.55
C GLN A 23 0.73 4.55 4.90
N GLU A 24 0.28 3.46 4.25
CA GLU A 24 -0.99 2.82 4.56
C GLU A 24 -1.04 2.28 5.99
N ALA A 25 0.04 1.68 6.51
CA ALA A 25 0.12 1.29 7.91
C ALA A 25 -0.02 2.49 8.86
N GLU A 26 0.72 3.57 8.61
CA GLU A 26 0.66 4.81 9.39
C GLU A 26 -0.73 5.46 9.33
N HIS A 27 -1.40 5.43 8.18
CA HIS A 27 -2.74 5.96 8.00
C HIS A 27 -3.80 5.27 8.86
N ASN A 28 -3.65 3.97 9.11
CA ASN A 28 -4.52 3.27 10.05
C ASN A 28 -4.39 3.81 11.49
N VAL A 29 -3.19 4.20 11.90
CA VAL A 29 -2.94 4.87 13.18
C VAL A 29 -3.54 6.28 13.18
N VAL A 30 -3.36 7.04 12.10
CA VAL A 30 -3.92 8.40 11.96
C VAL A 30 -5.44 8.38 12.13
N ILE A 31 -6.14 7.49 11.42
CA ILE A 31 -7.61 7.39 11.50
C ILE A 31 -8.07 7.13 12.94
N ARG A 32 -7.43 6.19 13.65
CA ARG A 32 -7.76 5.89 15.06
C ARG A 32 -7.51 7.06 16.01
N ASN A 33 -6.55 7.94 15.70
CA ASN A 33 -6.22 9.08 16.56
C ASN A 33 -7.09 10.33 16.31
N ILE A 34 -7.55 10.55 15.07
CA ILE A 34 -8.37 11.73 14.74
C ILE A 34 -9.86 11.54 15.03
N VAL A 35 -10.32 10.29 15.21
CA VAL A 35 -11.74 9.95 15.45
C VAL A 35 -11.92 9.40 16.86
N PRO A 36 -12.08 10.27 17.88
CA PRO A 36 -12.40 9.81 19.22
C PRO A 36 -13.76 9.11 19.23
N GLY A 37 -13.86 7.97 19.92
CA GLY A 37 -15.11 7.20 20.00
C GLY A 37 -15.46 6.42 18.73
N LEU A 38 -14.49 6.18 17.84
CA LEU A 38 -14.66 5.25 16.73
C LEU A 38 -15.14 3.88 17.23
N GLU A 39 -16.09 3.28 16.51
CA GLU A 39 -16.70 2.01 16.89
C GLU A 39 -15.65 0.88 16.98
N ASP A 40 -15.72 0.06 18.04
CA ASP A 40 -14.71 -0.96 18.35
C ASP A 40 -14.43 -1.93 17.21
N GLU A 41 -15.44 -2.23 16.39
CA GLU A 41 -15.28 -3.06 15.20
C GLU A 41 -14.33 -2.42 14.18
N TYR A 42 -14.49 -1.12 13.90
CA TYR A 42 -13.60 -0.40 12.99
C TYR A 42 -12.21 -0.19 13.60
N VAL A 43 -12.12 0.03 14.92
CA VAL A 43 -10.82 0.08 15.61
C VAL A 43 -10.04 -1.21 15.40
N ARG A 44 -10.67 -2.39 15.60
CA ARG A 44 -10.04 -3.69 15.37
C ARG A 44 -9.66 -3.90 13.90
N GLN A 45 -10.53 -3.53 12.96
CA GLN A 45 -10.21 -3.64 11.53
C GLN A 45 -9.02 -2.76 11.14
N LEU A 46 -8.93 -1.52 11.63
CA LEU A 46 -7.79 -0.63 11.40
C LEU A 46 -6.48 -1.20 11.98
N GLN A 47 -6.53 -1.82 13.16
CA GLN A 47 -5.36 -2.50 13.74
C GLN A 47 -4.90 -3.70 12.89
N ASN A 48 -5.85 -4.48 12.37
CA ASN A 48 -5.54 -5.60 11.49
C ASN A 48 -4.92 -5.11 10.17
N TRP A 49 -5.45 -4.02 9.60
CA TRP A 49 -4.88 -3.38 8.40
C TRP A 49 -3.47 -2.86 8.65
N GLU A 50 -3.23 -2.14 9.75
CA GLU A 50 -1.90 -1.68 10.15
C GLU A 50 -0.88 -2.83 10.20
N GLN A 51 -1.25 -3.93 10.86
CA GLN A 51 -0.39 -5.11 10.94
C GLN A 51 -0.16 -5.75 9.57
N ALA A 52 -1.21 -5.91 8.77
CA ALA A 52 -1.12 -6.50 7.43
C ALA A 52 -0.21 -5.66 6.51
N PHE A 53 -0.33 -4.34 6.55
CA PHE A 53 0.52 -3.45 5.77
C PHE A 53 1.97 -3.45 6.23
N SER A 54 2.21 -3.49 7.54
CA SER A 54 3.56 -3.63 8.10
C SER A 54 4.24 -4.91 7.65
N GLN A 55 3.49 -6.03 7.57
CA GLN A 55 4.00 -7.29 7.04
C GLN A 55 4.31 -7.23 5.54
N THR A 56 3.45 -6.57 4.75
CA THR A 56 3.69 -6.36 3.31
C THR A 56 4.89 -5.46 3.06
N GLN A 57 5.05 -4.39 3.84
CA GLN A 57 6.19 -3.47 3.80
C GLN A 57 7.51 -4.23 4.05
N ALA A 58 7.57 -5.04 5.10
CA ALA A 58 8.72 -5.90 5.37
C ALA A 58 8.98 -6.94 4.24
N ALA A 59 7.93 -7.40 3.54
CA ALA A 59 8.11 -8.27 2.38
C ALA A 59 8.70 -7.53 1.17
N ALA A 60 8.31 -6.27 0.94
CA ALA A 60 8.89 -5.44 -0.10
C ALA A 60 10.40 -5.24 0.14
N GLU A 61 10.81 -4.94 1.38
CA GLU A 61 12.22 -4.83 1.76
C GLU A 61 13.01 -6.11 1.44
N ARG A 62 12.48 -7.29 1.80
CA ARG A 62 13.13 -8.57 1.49
C ARG A 62 13.28 -8.80 -0.01
N TYR A 63 12.28 -8.44 -0.81
CA TYR A 63 12.39 -8.55 -2.27
C TYR A 63 13.38 -7.55 -2.85
N MET A 64 13.45 -6.31 -2.33
CA MET A 64 14.48 -5.35 -2.73
C MET A 64 15.89 -5.90 -2.48
N GLU A 65 16.13 -6.45 -1.29
CA GLU A 65 17.41 -7.09 -0.97
C GLU A 65 17.73 -8.28 -1.89
N ALA A 66 16.73 -9.12 -2.18
CA ALA A 66 16.90 -10.25 -3.10
C ALA A 66 17.31 -9.80 -4.51
N VAL A 67 16.70 -8.72 -5.02
CA VAL A 67 17.06 -8.13 -6.31
C VAL A 67 18.47 -7.55 -6.27
N ILE A 68 18.82 -6.78 -5.23
CA ILE A 68 20.16 -6.20 -5.06
C ILE A 68 21.23 -7.31 -5.05
N ARG A 69 20.99 -8.39 -4.30
CA ARG A 69 21.93 -9.53 -4.19
C ARG A 69 22.03 -10.37 -5.46
N SER A 70 21.00 -10.36 -6.31
CA SER A 70 21.02 -11.04 -7.61
C SER A 70 21.92 -10.35 -8.64
N GLY A 71 22.38 -9.12 -8.37
CA GLY A 71 23.30 -8.39 -9.23
C GLY A 71 22.69 -8.11 -10.62
N SER A 72 23.39 -8.51 -11.68
CA SER A 72 22.98 -8.24 -13.06
C SER A 72 21.97 -9.24 -13.64
N ARG A 73 21.65 -10.33 -12.93
CA ARG A 73 20.76 -11.39 -13.44
C ARG A 73 19.75 -11.81 -12.39
N ILE A 74 18.51 -11.38 -12.57
CA ILE A 74 17.36 -11.87 -11.81
C ILE A 74 16.94 -13.21 -12.41
N SER A 75 16.76 -14.24 -11.57
CA SER A 75 16.28 -15.54 -12.06
C SER A 75 14.82 -15.45 -12.52
N PRO A 76 14.38 -16.25 -13.50
CA PRO A 76 12.97 -16.28 -13.92
C PRO A 76 12.01 -16.62 -12.78
N TYR A 77 12.49 -17.35 -11.77
CA TYR A 77 11.72 -17.64 -10.56
C TYR A 77 11.51 -16.38 -9.72
N LEU A 78 12.59 -15.68 -9.34
CA LEU A 78 12.52 -14.46 -8.54
C LEU A 78 11.70 -13.37 -9.25
N HIS A 79 11.82 -13.27 -10.57
CA HIS A 79 10.98 -12.39 -11.38
C HIS A 79 9.48 -12.67 -11.19
N ARG A 80 9.05 -13.94 -11.27
CA ARG A 80 7.64 -14.30 -11.09
C ARG A 80 7.15 -14.01 -9.67
N GLU A 81 7.97 -14.30 -8.66
CA GLU A 81 7.63 -14.01 -7.26
C GLU A 81 7.43 -12.50 -7.04
N ILE A 82 8.31 -11.66 -7.59
CA ILE A 82 8.18 -10.19 -7.48
C ILE A 82 6.90 -9.71 -8.19
N MET A 83 6.62 -10.20 -9.40
CA MET A 83 5.40 -9.80 -10.10
C MET A 83 4.13 -10.23 -9.35
N GLY A 84 4.12 -11.44 -8.78
CA GLY A 84 3.04 -11.91 -7.90
C GLY A 84 2.88 -11.03 -6.67
N PHE A 85 3.99 -10.65 -6.03
CA PHE A 85 4.00 -9.77 -4.88
C PHE A 85 3.49 -8.36 -5.18
N ILE A 86 3.88 -7.76 -6.31
CA ILE A 86 3.37 -6.45 -6.70
C ILE A 86 1.87 -6.50 -6.99
N ASN A 87 1.39 -7.54 -7.66
CA ASN A 87 -0.06 -7.74 -7.85
C ASN A 87 -0.79 -7.87 -6.52
N PHE A 88 -0.22 -8.59 -5.55
CA PHE A 88 -0.76 -8.66 -4.20
C PHE A 88 -0.81 -7.27 -3.55
N CYS A 89 0.24 -6.45 -3.66
CA CYS A 89 0.26 -5.09 -3.11
C CYS A 89 -0.84 -4.21 -3.70
N ILE A 90 -1.08 -4.32 -5.01
CA ILE A 90 -2.15 -3.61 -5.72
C ILE A 90 -3.52 -4.03 -5.18
N CYS A 91 -3.80 -5.34 -5.11
CA CYS A 91 -5.06 -5.84 -4.59
C CYS A 91 -5.29 -5.41 -3.13
N GLN A 92 -4.25 -5.50 -2.29
CA GLN A 92 -4.33 -5.09 -0.88
C GLN A 92 -4.72 -3.61 -0.73
N SER A 93 -4.14 -2.70 -1.53
CA SER A 93 -4.52 -1.29 -1.53
C SER A 93 -5.94 -1.06 -2.03
N GLN A 94 -6.39 -1.80 -3.04
CA GLN A 94 -7.75 -1.70 -3.57
C GLN A 94 -8.78 -2.16 -2.54
N GLU A 95 -8.51 -3.26 -1.82
CA GLU A 95 -9.34 -3.74 -0.72
C GLU A 95 -9.38 -2.73 0.44
N PHE A 96 -8.25 -2.11 0.76
CA PHE A 96 -8.20 -1.05 1.76
C PHE A 96 -9.01 0.18 1.35
N VAL A 97 -8.94 0.60 0.09
CA VAL A 97 -9.80 1.68 -0.46
C VAL A 97 -11.29 1.34 -0.29
N GLN A 98 -11.69 0.08 -0.54
CA GLN A 98 -13.07 -0.37 -0.31
C GLN A 98 -13.44 -0.30 1.17
N PHE A 99 -12.54 -0.73 2.05
CA PHE A 99 -12.73 -0.59 3.50
C PHE A 99 -12.86 0.88 3.93
N LEU A 100 -12.05 1.79 3.41
CA LEU A 100 -12.14 3.23 3.71
C LEU A 100 -13.50 3.81 3.28
N ASN A 101 -14.04 3.37 2.13
CA ASN A 101 -15.39 3.75 1.69
C ASN A 101 -16.46 3.19 2.62
N LEU A 102 -16.31 1.95 3.09
CA LEU A 102 -17.21 1.31 4.04
C LEU A 102 -17.24 2.08 5.37
N ILE A 103 -16.09 2.36 5.99
CA ILE A 103 -16.07 3.05 7.29
C ILE A 103 -16.56 4.48 7.17
N SER A 104 -16.27 5.18 6.06
CA SER A 104 -16.71 6.56 5.85
C SER A 104 -18.24 6.66 5.73
N SER A 105 -18.87 5.66 5.13
CA SER A 105 -20.33 5.60 5.00
C SER A 105 -21.00 5.01 6.24
N GLY A 106 -20.37 4.04 6.91
CA GLY A 106 -20.95 3.28 8.01
C GLY A 106 -20.77 3.88 9.39
N SER A 107 -19.65 4.53 9.69
CA SER A 107 -19.33 5.04 11.03
C SER A 107 -20.04 6.35 11.35
N ALA A 108 -20.77 6.38 12.47
CA ALA A 108 -21.34 7.62 12.99
C ALA A 108 -20.23 8.54 13.51
N ALA A 109 -19.24 7.97 14.21
CA ALA A 109 -18.12 8.73 14.76
C ALA A 109 -17.31 9.47 13.67
N ILE A 110 -17.13 8.85 12.49
CA ILE A 110 -16.48 9.51 11.35
C ILE A 110 -17.35 10.63 10.77
N ARG A 111 -18.66 10.39 10.59
CA ARG A 111 -19.57 11.40 10.01
C ARG A 111 -19.73 12.63 10.90
N ASP A 112 -19.76 12.43 12.21
CA ASP A 112 -19.94 13.50 13.19
C ASP A 112 -18.62 14.26 13.47
N ASN A 113 -17.50 13.78 12.95
CA ASN A 113 -16.20 14.44 13.08
C ASN A 113 -15.97 15.45 11.93
N PRO A 114 -15.66 16.73 12.23
CA PRO A 114 -15.55 17.78 11.23
C PRO A 114 -14.35 17.64 10.27
N VAL A 115 -13.36 16.81 10.61
CA VAL A 115 -12.10 16.67 9.86
C VAL A 115 -11.93 15.26 9.28
N ALA A 116 -12.43 14.23 9.96
CA ALA A 116 -12.19 12.83 9.60
C ALA A 116 -12.57 12.47 8.15
N PRO A 117 -13.73 12.89 7.60
CA PRO A 117 -14.08 12.57 6.22
C PRO A 117 -13.06 13.08 5.20
N MET A 118 -12.55 14.31 5.40
CA MET A 118 -11.53 14.90 4.51
C MET A 118 -10.21 14.13 4.57
N VAL A 119 -9.77 13.75 5.79
CA VAL A 119 -8.52 13.01 5.98
C VAL A 119 -8.62 11.60 5.40
N ILE A 120 -9.72 10.90 5.62
CA ILE A 120 -9.92 9.55 5.07
C ILE A 120 -9.98 9.59 3.53
N ASP A 121 -10.64 10.59 2.95
CA ASP A 121 -10.69 10.75 1.49
C ASP A 121 -9.30 11.10 0.89
N HIS A 122 -8.46 11.81 1.64
CA HIS A 122 -7.06 12.02 1.26
C HIS A 122 -6.26 10.71 1.27
N ILE A 123 -6.34 9.93 2.36
CA ILE A 123 -5.69 8.63 2.50
C ILE A 123 -6.12 7.67 1.38
N ARG A 124 -7.42 7.68 1.04
CA ARG A 124 -7.97 6.89 -0.08
C ARG A 124 -7.30 7.26 -1.40
N ARG A 125 -7.24 8.55 -1.74
CA ARG A 125 -6.60 9.02 -2.99
C ARG A 125 -5.13 8.66 -3.08
N GLU A 126 -4.42 8.65 -1.95
CA GLU A 126 -3.02 8.24 -1.91
C GLU A 126 -2.83 6.75 -2.18
N SER A 127 -3.72 5.91 -1.63
CA SER A 127 -3.74 4.47 -1.95
C SER A 127 -4.06 4.23 -3.43
N GLU A 128 -5.00 5.00 -4.00
CA GLU A 128 -5.32 4.96 -5.43
C GLU A 128 -4.14 5.41 -6.31
N TYR A 129 -3.43 6.46 -5.89
CA TYR A 129 -2.22 6.93 -6.57
C TYR A 129 -1.16 5.82 -6.66
N PHE A 130 -0.89 5.13 -5.54
CA PHE A 130 0.01 3.97 -5.54
C PHE A 130 -0.44 2.90 -6.54
N THR A 131 -1.71 2.48 -6.49
CA THR A 131 -2.19 1.43 -7.40
C THR A 131 -2.04 1.83 -8.87
N GLY A 132 -2.29 3.10 -9.22
CA GLY A 132 -2.10 3.61 -10.57
C GLY A 132 -0.64 3.52 -11.04
N ILE A 133 0.31 3.91 -10.18
CA ILE A 133 1.75 3.78 -10.49
C ILE A 133 2.16 2.31 -10.64
N ALA A 134 1.78 1.46 -9.69
CA ALA A 134 2.19 0.06 -9.67
C ALA A 134 1.65 -0.71 -10.90
N ILE A 135 0.43 -0.43 -11.34
CA ILE A 135 -0.16 -1.02 -12.57
C ILE A 135 0.64 -0.60 -13.80
N VAL A 136 0.94 0.69 -13.95
CA VAL A 136 1.68 1.18 -15.12
C VAL A 136 3.07 0.55 -15.17
N ILE A 137 3.76 0.46 -14.04
CA ILE A 137 5.11 -0.13 -13.99
C ILE A 137 5.06 -1.64 -14.31
N THR A 138 4.10 -2.38 -13.77
CA THR A 138 3.98 -3.83 -14.05
C THR A 138 3.63 -4.13 -15.50
N GLN A 139 2.78 -3.32 -16.14
CA GLN A 139 2.46 -3.45 -17.57
C GLN A 139 3.69 -3.20 -18.47
N MET A 140 4.53 -2.22 -18.12
CA MET A 140 5.77 -1.95 -18.87
C MET A 140 6.77 -3.11 -18.81
N GLU A 141 6.78 -3.90 -17.73
CA GLU A 141 7.64 -5.08 -17.61
C GLU A 141 7.09 -6.30 -18.36
N GLN A 142 5.76 -6.45 -18.46
CA GLN A 142 5.16 -7.57 -19.19
C GLN A 142 5.24 -7.42 -20.72
N GLY A 143 5.48 -6.20 -21.22
CA GLY A 143 5.63 -5.91 -22.65
C GLY A 143 7.05 -6.06 -23.20
N LYS A 144 8.03 -6.46 -22.38
CA LYS A 144 9.44 -6.71 -22.75
C LYS A 144 9.71 -8.20 -22.89
#